data_AF-A0A955GBH8-F1
#
_entry.id   AF-A0A955GBH8-F1
#
_cell.length_a   1.000
_cell.length_b   1.000
_cell.length_c   1.000
_cell.angle_alpha   90.00
_cell.angle_beta   90.00
_cell.angle_gamma   90.00
#
_symmetry.space_group_name_H-M   'P 1'
#
loop_
_entity.id
_entity.type
_entity.pdbx_description
1 polymer ?
#
loop_
_entity_poly.entity_id
_entity_poly.type
_entity_poly.pdbx_seq_one_letter_code
_entity_poly.pdbx_strand_id
1 'polypeptide(L)'
;MDKEPNIINPETDNKENIGEPTSDTNLEPQIDPQAVQSPSPAPETPANDPSKVRRKVNLPNSPKMPSLPSIPDFKSDKREQPQKKSKKKVFLIILVILLLLAGAAAAYYFLVMKDSNSNPTSSTDETTQQSQNNTLPGEDITINGNTYYANPKEITDLVLFESDKCVEGSPCENNKSAFSRAFLVGTTKDKKDIIAYRTNGGSDSVDIIFVKNSDKYEVVIPENITETIDTSNMEPSVVPSSSTKLDELNPDKDITIEEQPIKTVNGLTIAFFSVDDKGKMTIKAPEKGTKIFTKEKVEYYEQAEEQDNLSIKSITAYFGNLFQFDYSLSGELSSEGSTAAKEITWSEGEKTTSNYYTGVKGCSTDRTYLIAKVKKGELNEVGKTPGGQVVYQLDSDSPLLKELFEKNYNKGEKATEDQYKNLTVDQFTDQHGYFLIENGFNEYIIMLSGTIIPASEC
;
A
#
# COMPACT_ATOMS: atom_id res chain seq x y z
N MET A 1 -36.91 38.06 57.98
CA MET A 1 -38.18 38.81 57.85
C MET A 1 -38.52 38.85 56.37
N ASP A 2 -39.70 38.30 56.06
CA ASP A 2 -40.53 38.49 54.87
C ASP A 2 -39.96 38.18 53.47
N LYS A 3 -40.44 37.07 52.88
CA LYS A 3 -41.39 37.07 51.75
C LYS A 3 -41.59 35.65 51.16
N GLU A 4 -42.81 35.13 51.32
CA GLU A 4 -43.51 34.23 50.38
C GLU A 4 -43.93 35.01 49.10
N PRO A 5 -44.64 34.47 48.07
CA PRO A 5 -45.27 33.15 47.83
C PRO A 5 -44.92 32.59 46.39
N ASN A 6 -45.53 31.60 45.73
CA ASN A 6 -46.89 31.08 45.73
C ASN A 6 -46.96 29.76 44.92
N ILE A 7 -47.87 28.89 45.33
CA ILE A 7 -48.27 27.61 44.70
C ILE A 7 -49.57 27.85 43.93
N ILE A 8 -49.67 27.43 42.66
CA ILE A 8 -50.97 27.17 42.00
C ILE A 8 -50.85 25.95 41.08
N ASN A 9 -51.60 24.90 41.41
CA ASN A 9 -52.02 23.78 40.56
C ASN A 9 -53.24 24.20 39.71
N PRO A 10 -53.50 23.51 38.60
CA PRO A 10 -54.89 23.07 38.41
C PRO A 10 -55.00 21.61 37.96
N GLU A 11 -55.75 20.84 38.74
CA GLU A 11 -56.53 19.70 38.27
C GLU A 11 -57.76 20.20 37.51
N THR A 12 -58.18 19.47 36.48
CA THR A 12 -59.61 19.32 36.18
C THR A 12 -59.86 17.99 35.47
N ASP A 13 -60.69 17.19 36.13
CA ASP A 13 -61.43 16.04 35.63
C ASP A 13 -62.23 16.35 34.34
N ASN A 14 -62.37 15.37 33.45
CA ASN A 14 -63.69 14.83 33.08
C ASN A 14 -63.64 13.59 32.15
N LYS A 15 -64.09 12.47 32.74
CA LYS A 15 -65.06 11.45 32.27
C LYS A 15 -65.29 11.15 30.77
N GLU A 16 -65.17 9.84 30.50
CA GLU A 16 -66.12 8.94 29.81
C GLU A 16 -66.91 9.47 28.60
N ASN A 17 -66.75 8.84 27.42
CA ASN A 17 -67.82 7.95 26.94
C ASN A 17 -67.40 6.97 25.83
N ILE A 18 -68.17 5.89 25.80
CA ILE A 18 -68.12 4.64 25.04
C ILE A 18 -68.58 4.83 23.58
N GLY A 19 -68.05 4.04 22.65
CA GLY A 19 -68.67 3.83 21.33
C GLY A 19 -67.81 3.11 20.28
N GLU A 20 -67.73 1.78 20.33
CA GLU A 20 -67.75 0.92 19.12
C GLU A 20 -69.22 0.85 18.61
N PRO A 21 -69.57 0.44 17.35
CA PRO A 21 -68.89 -0.59 16.54
C PRO A 21 -68.94 -0.44 14.99
N THR A 22 -68.44 -1.48 14.30
CA THR A 22 -68.68 -1.94 12.89
C THR A 22 -67.98 -1.19 11.76
N SER A 23 -67.79 -1.74 10.57
CA SER A 23 -67.38 -3.05 10.03
C SER A 23 -67.07 -2.75 8.55
N ASP A 24 -66.26 -3.57 7.90
CA ASP A 24 -66.18 -3.73 6.44
C ASP A 24 -65.86 -2.48 5.58
N THR A 25 -64.65 -2.40 5.01
CA THR A 25 -64.55 -2.42 3.54
C THR A 25 -63.20 -2.97 3.09
N ASN A 26 -63.33 -4.08 2.39
CA ASN A 26 -62.37 -4.81 1.58
C ASN A 26 -62.04 -4.00 0.31
N LEU A 27 -60.78 -3.68 0.02
CA LEU A 27 -60.33 -3.25 -1.31
C LEU A 27 -58.87 -3.68 -1.54
N GLU A 28 -58.71 -4.82 -2.21
CA GLU A 28 -57.53 -5.17 -3.00
C GLU A 28 -57.29 -4.12 -4.08
N PRO A 29 -56.03 -3.84 -4.46
CA PRO A 29 -55.71 -3.44 -5.81
C PRO A 29 -55.41 -4.70 -6.65
N GLN A 30 -56.39 -5.12 -7.44
CA GLN A 30 -56.14 -5.89 -8.67
C GLN A 30 -55.42 -4.99 -9.67
N ILE A 31 -54.22 -5.38 -10.10
CA ILE A 31 -53.67 -4.98 -11.40
C ILE A 31 -53.23 -6.25 -12.14
N ASP A 32 -53.77 -6.31 -13.36
CA ASP A 32 -53.74 -7.31 -14.44
C ASP A 32 -52.44 -8.11 -14.66
N PRO A 33 -52.54 -9.43 -14.94
CA PRO A 33 -51.47 -10.23 -15.50
C PRO A 33 -51.68 -10.47 -17.01
N GLN A 34 -51.16 -9.60 -17.86
CA GLN A 34 -50.89 -9.86 -19.29
C GLN A 34 -49.65 -9.05 -19.70
N ALA A 35 -48.64 -9.53 -20.41
CA ALA A 35 -48.54 -10.67 -21.31
C ALA A 35 -47.15 -11.32 -21.21
N VAL A 36 -47.14 -12.65 -21.25
CA VAL A 36 -45.96 -13.48 -21.49
C VAL A 36 -45.46 -13.20 -22.91
N GLN A 37 -44.38 -12.43 -23.06
CA GLN A 37 -43.55 -12.49 -24.25
C GLN A 37 -42.47 -13.54 -24.03
N SER A 38 -42.56 -14.61 -24.82
CA SER A 38 -41.56 -15.67 -24.92
C SER A 38 -40.16 -15.07 -25.17
N PRO A 39 -39.10 -15.61 -24.53
CA PRO A 39 -37.75 -15.22 -24.89
C PRO A 39 -37.49 -15.64 -26.33
N SER A 40 -37.13 -14.66 -27.15
CA SER A 40 -36.57 -14.86 -28.48
C SER A 40 -35.36 -15.80 -28.36
N PRO A 41 -35.21 -16.82 -29.24
CA PRO A 41 -34.07 -17.70 -29.19
C PRO A 41 -32.78 -16.90 -29.42
N ALA A 42 -31.77 -17.20 -28.62
CA ALA A 42 -30.42 -16.70 -28.79
C ALA A 42 -29.95 -16.96 -30.24
N PRO A 43 -29.22 -16.03 -30.87
CA PRO A 43 -28.59 -16.32 -32.15
C PRO A 43 -27.60 -17.47 -31.94
N GLU A 44 -27.82 -18.56 -32.66
CA GLU A 44 -26.88 -19.68 -32.76
C GLU A 44 -25.52 -19.13 -33.21
N THR A 45 -24.55 -19.17 -32.31
CA THR A 45 -23.14 -19.04 -32.68
C THR A 45 -22.82 -20.22 -33.62
N PRO A 46 -22.39 -19.98 -34.87
CA PRO A 46 -22.01 -21.08 -35.73
C PRO A 46 -20.80 -21.79 -35.10
N ALA A 47 -20.97 -23.09 -34.86
CA ALA A 47 -19.87 -23.98 -34.52
C ALA A 47 -18.86 -23.96 -35.68
N ASN A 48 -17.80 -23.15 -35.53
CA ASN A 48 -16.64 -23.24 -36.39
C ASN A 48 -15.89 -24.53 -36.03
N ASP A 49 -16.09 -25.54 -36.87
CA ASP A 49 -15.27 -26.73 -36.98
C ASP A 49 -13.79 -26.34 -37.17
N PRO A 50 -12.89 -26.62 -36.21
CA PRO A 50 -11.47 -26.29 -36.35
C PRO A 50 -10.71 -27.27 -37.27
N SER A 51 -11.38 -28.18 -37.98
CA SER A 51 -10.73 -29.27 -38.70
C SER A 51 -10.71 -29.13 -40.23
N LYS A 52 -10.52 -27.93 -40.81
CA LYS A 52 -10.20 -27.83 -42.27
C LYS A 52 -9.70 -26.50 -42.83
N VAL A 53 -8.60 -25.92 -42.33
CA VAL A 53 -7.79 -24.97 -43.14
C VAL A 53 -6.30 -25.19 -42.92
N ARG A 54 -5.74 -26.23 -43.55
CA ARG A 54 -4.30 -26.29 -43.84
C ARG A 54 -4.01 -25.32 -45.00
N ARG A 55 -3.73 -24.05 -44.71
CA ARG A 55 -2.97 -23.21 -45.64
C ARG A 55 -1.50 -23.59 -45.51
N LYS A 56 -0.95 -24.18 -46.58
CA LYS A 56 0.51 -24.25 -46.78
C LYS A 56 1.05 -22.83 -46.83
N VAL A 57 1.65 -22.37 -45.74
CA VAL A 57 2.56 -21.23 -45.77
C VAL A 57 3.90 -21.77 -46.25
N ASN A 58 4.29 -21.46 -47.47
CA ASN A 58 5.65 -21.66 -47.95
C ASN A 58 6.54 -20.63 -47.25
N LEU A 59 7.29 -21.05 -46.23
CA LEU A 59 8.41 -20.27 -45.71
C LEU A 59 9.51 -20.21 -46.77
N PRO A 60 10.03 -19.03 -47.14
CA PRO A 60 11.25 -18.93 -47.92
C PRO A 60 12.46 -19.36 -47.07
N ASN A 61 13.28 -20.19 -47.69
CA ASN A 61 14.57 -20.73 -47.26
C ASN A 61 15.31 -19.94 -46.15
N SER A 62 15.45 -20.58 -44.98
CA SER A 62 16.40 -20.17 -43.96
C SER A 62 17.85 -20.28 -44.48
N PRO A 63 18.73 -19.29 -44.23
CA PRO A 63 20.14 -19.41 -44.57
C PRO A 63 20.82 -20.48 -43.71
N LYS A 64 21.62 -21.35 -44.36
CA LYS A 64 22.54 -22.26 -43.67
C LYS A 64 23.48 -21.47 -42.76
N MET A 65 23.47 -21.77 -41.46
CA MET A 65 24.51 -21.29 -40.56
C MET A 65 25.87 -21.86 -40.98
N PRO A 66 26.95 -21.06 -40.92
CA PRO A 66 28.31 -21.57 -41.05
C PRO A 66 28.65 -22.46 -39.85
N SER A 67 29.30 -23.59 -40.13
CA SER A 67 29.83 -24.53 -39.14
C SER A 67 30.84 -23.84 -38.22
N LEU A 68 30.69 -24.04 -36.90
CA LEU A 68 31.66 -23.60 -35.91
C LEU A 68 33.06 -24.18 -36.21
N PRO A 69 34.14 -23.39 -36.01
CA PRO A 69 35.49 -23.92 -36.05
C PRO A 69 35.72 -24.87 -34.87
N SER A 70 36.32 -26.02 -35.17
CA SER A 70 36.75 -27.03 -34.21
C SER A 70 37.78 -26.47 -33.22
N ILE A 71 37.51 -26.71 -31.95
CA ILE A 71 38.36 -26.37 -30.78
C ILE A 71 39.72 -27.06 -30.95
N PRO A 72 40.86 -26.34 -30.84
CA PRO A 72 42.18 -26.96 -30.89
C PRO A 72 42.52 -27.69 -29.59
N ASP A 73 43.13 -28.87 -29.73
CA ASP A 73 43.68 -29.71 -28.67
C ASP A 73 44.66 -28.95 -27.78
N PHE A 74 44.36 -28.87 -26.48
CA PHE A 74 45.30 -28.41 -25.46
C PHE A 74 46.36 -29.47 -25.19
N LYS A 75 47.57 -29.24 -25.72
CA LYS A 75 48.78 -29.95 -25.29
C LYS A 75 49.16 -29.52 -23.87
N SER A 76 49.34 -30.50 -22.99
CA SER A 76 49.88 -30.31 -21.64
C SER A 76 51.37 -29.98 -21.72
N ASP A 77 51.77 -28.75 -21.40
CA ASP A 77 53.17 -28.37 -21.31
C ASP A 77 53.71 -28.34 -19.85
N LYS A 78 54.86 -29.01 -19.75
CA LYS A 78 55.94 -29.00 -18.76
C LYS A 78 55.81 -28.15 -17.48
N ARG A 79 55.92 -28.86 -16.34
CA ARG A 79 56.40 -28.36 -15.05
C ARG A 79 57.71 -27.59 -15.21
N GLU A 80 57.67 -26.28 -14.99
CA GLU A 80 58.87 -25.47 -14.75
C GLU A 80 59.31 -25.56 -13.28
N GLN A 81 60.61 -25.73 -13.09
CA GLN A 81 61.26 -25.77 -11.79
C GLN A 81 61.25 -24.39 -11.10
N PRO A 82 61.17 -24.34 -9.77
CA PRO A 82 61.09 -23.09 -9.02
C PRO A 82 62.41 -22.31 -9.11
N GLN A 83 62.36 -21.16 -9.80
CA GLN A 83 63.47 -20.21 -9.81
C GLN A 83 63.67 -19.59 -8.42
N LYS A 84 64.93 -19.60 -7.98
CA LYS A 84 65.42 -19.09 -6.70
C LYS A 84 65.19 -17.57 -6.62
N LYS A 85 64.08 -17.16 -5.99
CA LYS A 85 63.68 -15.75 -5.82
C LYS A 85 64.78 -14.97 -5.07
N SER A 86 65.22 -13.85 -5.65
CA SER A 86 66.19 -12.96 -5.00
C SER A 86 65.56 -12.31 -3.76
N LYS A 87 66.21 -12.45 -2.60
CA LYS A 87 65.72 -11.98 -1.30
C LYS A 87 65.35 -10.48 -1.27
N LYS A 88 65.94 -9.67 -2.17
CA LYS A 88 65.63 -8.24 -2.32
C LYS A 88 64.21 -7.97 -2.87
N LYS A 89 63.69 -8.81 -3.77
CA LYS A 89 62.33 -8.62 -4.33
C LYS A 89 61.23 -9.01 -3.34
N VAL A 90 61.48 -10.00 -2.49
CA VAL A 90 60.53 -10.40 -1.44
C VAL A 90 60.44 -9.33 -0.35
N PHE A 91 61.55 -8.71 0.03
CA PHE A 91 61.55 -7.61 1.01
C PHE A 91 60.73 -6.40 0.54
N LEU A 92 60.83 -6.04 -0.75
CA LEU A 92 60.07 -4.91 -1.31
C LEU A 92 58.55 -5.17 -1.31
N ILE A 93 58.12 -6.40 -1.58
CA ILE A 93 56.70 -6.79 -1.51
C ILE A 93 56.18 -6.70 -0.07
N ILE A 94 56.96 -7.16 0.91
CA ILE A 94 56.58 -7.08 2.33
C ILE A 94 56.46 -5.61 2.78
N LEU A 95 57.35 -4.73 2.32
CA LEU A 95 57.29 -3.29 2.63
C LEU A 95 56.00 -2.63 2.09
N VAL A 96 55.60 -2.98 0.87
CA VAL A 96 54.36 -2.44 0.26
C VAL A 96 53.12 -2.91 1.01
N ILE A 97 53.08 -4.18 1.43
CA ILE A 97 51.95 -4.72 2.22
C ILE A 97 51.88 -4.02 3.59
N LEU A 98 53.01 -3.77 4.25
CA LEU A 98 53.05 -3.03 5.52
C LEU A 98 52.55 -1.59 5.37
N LEU A 99 52.88 -0.90 4.27
CA LEU A 99 52.39 0.44 3.97
C LEU A 99 50.87 0.47 3.74
N LEU A 100 50.32 -0.53 3.04
CA LEU A 100 48.87 -0.64 2.84
C LEU A 100 48.12 -0.89 4.15
N LEU A 101 48.66 -1.77 5.01
CA LEU A 101 48.07 -2.04 6.32
C LEU A 101 48.13 -0.82 7.26
N ALA A 102 49.23 -0.07 7.24
CA ALA A 102 49.36 1.17 8.00
C ALA A 102 48.37 2.26 7.50
N GLY A 103 48.18 2.36 6.18
CA GLY A 103 47.21 3.27 5.57
C GLY A 103 45.77 2.94 5.97
N ALA A 104 45.39 1.66 5.93
CA ALA A 104 44.05 1.21 6.34
C ALA A 104 43.79 1.46 7.84
N ALA A 105 44.78 1.20 8.71
CA ALA A 105 44.67 1.46 10.14
C ALA A 105 44.52 2.97 10.45
N ALA A 106 45.26 3.83 9.75
CA ALA A 106 45.14 5.28 9.90
C ALA A 106 43.76 5.81 9.43
N ALA A 107 43.23 5.29 8.32
CA ALA A 107 41.90 5.66 7.83
C ALA A 107 40.79 5.24 8.81
N TYR A 108 40.89 4.02 9.36
CA TYR A 108 39.95 3.54 10.38
C TYR A 108 39.99 4.40 11.65
N TYR A 109 41.19 4.76 12.13
CA TYR A 109 41.34 5.64 13.29
C TYR A 109 40.71 7.02 13.06
N PHE A 110 40.89 7.61 11.87
CA PHE A 110 40.33 8.93 11.55
C PHE A 110 38.81 8.94 11.37
N LEU A 111 38.23 7.84 10.86
CA LEU A 111 36.78 7.74 10.69
C LEU A 111 36.06 7.43 12.01
N VAL A 112 36.65 6.63 12.90
CA VAL A 112 35.95 6.17 14.12
C VAL A 112 36.17 7.07 15.33
N MET A 113 37.34 7.72 15.46
CA MET A 113 37.61 8.59 16.62
C MET A 113 37.28 10.07 16.42
N LYS A 114 37.04 10.54 15.19
CA LYS A 114 36.78 11.96 14.93
C LYS A 114 35.37 12.41 15.39
N ASP A 115 34.44 11.48 15.59
CA ASP A 115 33.09 11.81 16.05
C ASP A 115 32.98 12.08 17.56
N SER A 116 34.01 11.77 18.34
CA SER A 116 33.92 11.85 19.81
C SER A 116 34.38 13.17 20.42
N ASN A 117 34.90 14.14 19.65
CA ASN A 117 35.55 15.34 20.23
C ASN A 117 35.57 16.59 19.35
N SER A 118 34.41 17.09 18.88
CA SER A 118 34.36 18.46 18.36
C SER A 118 33.13 19.25 18.81
N ASN A 119 33.38 20.26 19.65
CA ASN A 119 32.50 21.41 19.82
C ASN A 119 32.38 22.17 18.49
N PRO A 120 31.19 22.63 18.07
CA PRO A 120 31.02 23.20 16.75
C PRO A 120 31.29 24.71 16.73
N THR A 121 32.16 25.13 15.81
CA THR A 121 32.21 26.52 15.34
C THR A 121 32.19 26.51 13.80
N SER A 122 31.13 27.12 13.29
CA SER A 122 30.92 27.76 11.97
C SER A 122 30.90 26.96 10.67
N SER A 123 29.71 27.05 10.06
CA SER A 123 29.40 27.40 8.66
C SER A 123 29.60 26.35 7.57
N THR A 124 28.54 25.58 7.33
CA THR A 124 28.02 25.21 6.01
C THR A 124 26.50 25.14 6.13
N ASP A 125 25.78 25.92 5.30
CA ASP A 125 24.32 25.85 5.16
C ASP A 125 23.91 24.52 4.50
N GLU A 126 23.81 23.47 5.30
CA GLU A 126 22.88 22.37 5.03
C GLU A 126 21.72 22.53 5.99
N THR A 127 20.52 22.71 5.43
CA THR A 127 19.28 22.78 6.20
C THR A 127 18.96 21.37 6.70
N THR A 128 19.68 20.93 7.72
CA THR A 128 19.29 19.77 8.53
C THR A 128 18.08 20.21 9.33
N GLN A 129 16.89 19.84 8.84
CA GLN A 129 15.67 19.89 9.65
C GLN A 129 15.85 18.95 10.83
N GLN A 130 16.38 19.46 11.92
CA GLN A 130 16.26 18.83 13.22
C GLN A 130 14.77 18.87 13.56
N SER A 131 14.08 17.77 13.28
CA SER A 131 12.68 17.56 13.66
C SER A 131 12.61 17.62 15.19
N GLN A 132 12.33 18.80 15.71
CA GLN A 132 11.94 18.95 17.10
C GLN A 132 10.57 18.26 17.23
N ASN A 133 10.56 17.12 17.92
CA ASN A 133 9.36 16.43 18.43
C ASN A 133 8.61 17.32 19.44
N ASN A 134 8.23 18.53 19.03
CA ASN A 134 7.26 19.35 19.74
C ASN A 134 5.89 18.77 19.41
N THR A 135 5.54 17.68 20.09
CA THR A 135 4.18 17.17 20.14
C THR A 135 3.35 18.23 20.87
N LEU A 136 2.86 19.23 20.13
CA LEU A 136 1.74 20.04 20.59
C LEU A 136 0.61 19.05 20.92
N PRO A 137 0.05 19.08 22.14
CA PRO A 137 -1.10 18.24 22.44
C PRO A 137 -2.18 18.62 21.44
N GLY A 138 -2.57 17.68 20.59
CA GLY A 138 -3.71 17.89 19.71
C GLY A 138 -4.95 18.21 20.54
N GLU A 139 -5.93 18.84 19.91
CA GLU A 139 -7.27 18.96 20.51
C GLU A 139 -8.06 17.68 20.25
N ASP A 140 -8.90 17.31 21.21
CA ASP A 140 -9.86 16.21 21.02
C ASP A 140 -10.79 16.52 19.85
N ILE A 141 -11.19 15.48 19.10
CA ILE A 141 -11.97 15.62 17.87
C ILE A 141 -13.34 14.99 18.08
N THR A 142 -14.43 15.74 17.83
CA THR A 142 -15.81 15.22 17.92
C THR A 142 -16.46 15.11 16.53
N ILE A 143 -16.95 13.92 16.18
CA ILE A 143 -17.55 13.58 14.88
C ILE A 143 -18.73 12.65 15.10
N ASN A 144 -19.89 12.98 14.52
CA ASN A 144 -21.15 12.26 14.71
C ASN A 144 -21.54 12.06 16.20
N GLY A 145 -21.04 12.93 17.09
CA GLY A 145 -21.22 12.85 18.54
C GLY A 145 -20.20 11.96 19.26
N ASN A 146 -19.37 11.20 18.54
CA ASN A 146 -18.25 10.44 19.10
C ASN A 146 -17.05 11.38 19.29
N THR A 147 -16.37 11.30 20.43
CA THR A 147 -15.18 12.10 20.76
C THR A 147 -13.95 11.21 20.75
N TYR A 148 -12.90 11.67 20.09
CA TYR A 148 -11.62 11.00 19.99
C TYR A 148 -10.54 11.81 20.68
N TYR A 149 -9.80 11.16 21.56
CA TYR A 149 -8.81 11.82 22.40
C TYR A 149 -7.54 12.09 21.62
N ALA A 150 -7.06 13.32 21.65
CA ALA A 150 -5.78 13.65 21.04
C ALA A 150 -4.59 12.96 21.71
N ASN A 151 -4.75 12.60 22.99
CA ASN A 151 -3.77 11.87 23.78
C ASN A 151 -4.41 10.61 24.36
N PRO A 152 -4.47 9.50 23.59
CA PRO A 152 -5.03 8.26 24.07
C PRO A 152 -4.32 7.72 25.31
N LYS A 153 -5.10 7.09 26.20
CA LYS A 153 -4.59 6.55 27.45
C LYS A 153 -4.40 5.04 27.32
N GLU A 154 -3.20 4.56 27.59
CA GLU A 154 -2.92 3.13 27.61
C GLU A 154 -3.70 2.41 28.74
N ILE A 155 -4.21 1.22 28.43
CA ILE A 155 -4.88 0.30 29.35
C ILE A 155 -3.96 -0.91 29.54
N THR A 156 -3.17 -0.89 30.61
CA THR A 156 -2.03 -1.81 30.79
C THR A 156 -2.44 -3.24 31.11
N ASP A 157 -3.64 -3.46 31.65
CA ASP A 157 -4.16 -4.72 32.15
C ASP A 157 -5.23 -5.36 31.26
N LEU A 158 -5.55 -4.76 30.11
CA LEU A 158 -6.57 -5.30 29.20
C LEU A 158 -6.02 -6.42 28.31
N VAL A 159 -6.67 -7.59 28.39
CA VAL A 159 -6.46 -8.75 27.51
C VAL A 159 -7.81 -9.10 26.89
N LEU A 160 -7.89 -9.10 25.56
CA LEU A 160 -9.12 -9.42 24.82
C LEU A 160 -9.01 -10.70 23.99
N PHE A 161 -7.79 -11.25 23.87
CA PHE A 161 -7.50 -12.48 23.15
C PHE A 161 -6.69 -13.44 24.03
N GLU A 162 -7.02 -14.73 23.96
CA GLU A 162 -6.33 -15.82 24.65
C GLU A 162 -4.86 -15.91 24.21
N SER A 163 -4.58 -15.68 22.93
CA SER A 163 -3.22 -15.63 22.36
C SER A 163 -2.35 -14.54 22.95
N ASP A 164 -2.98 -13.53 23.57
CA ASP A 164 -2.33 -12.35 24.11
C ASP A 164 -2.05 -12.48 25.61
N LYS A 165 -2.52 -13.58 26.23
CA LYS A 165 -2.10 -13.96 27.58
C LYS A 165 -0.60 -14.25 27.58
N CYS A 166 0.05 -13.91 28.70
CA CYS A 166 1.47 -14.22 28.86
C CYS A 166 1.69 -15.74 28.81
N VAL A 167 2.51 -16.19 27.86
CA VAL A 167 2.98 -17.58 27.76
C VAL A 167 4.41 -17.66 28.30
N GLU A 168 4.71 -18.69 29.08
CA GLU A 168 6.05 -18.93 29.62
C GLU A 168 7.09 -18.95 28.49
N GLY A 169 8.18 -18.20 28.69
CA GLY A 169 9.25 -18.05 27.68
C GLY A 169 9.05 -16.94 26.65
N SER A 170 7.91 -16.23 26.67
CA SER A 170 7.68 -15.04 25.85
C SER A 170 7.93 -13.74 26.63
N PRO A 171 8.30 -12.64 25.96
CA PRO A 171 8.31 -11.32 26.58
C PRO A 171 6.91 -10.97 27.09
N CYS A 172 6.79 -10.78 28.41
CA CYS A 172 5.52 -10.46 29.06
C CYS A 172 5.62 -9.20 29.89
N GLU A 173 4.52 -8.46 29.94
CA GLU A 173 4.35 -7.27 30.76
C GLU A 173 2.95 -7.28 31.35
N ASN A 174 2.81 -7.08 32.68
CA ASN A 174 1.51 -7.06 33.36
C ASN A 174 0.59 -8.27 33.05
N ASN A 175 1.14 -9.49 33.01
CA ASN A 175 0.45 -10.75 32.69
C ASN A 175 -0.09 -10.89 31.26
N LYS A 176 0.30 -10.01 30.33
CA LYS A 176 -0.01 -10.11 28.90
C LYS A 176 1.26 -10.13 28.06
N SER A 177 1.11 -10.47 26.77
CA SER A 177 2.17 -10.35 25.80
C SER A 177 2.70 -8.91 25.76
N ALA A 178 4.03 -8.74 25.74
CA ALA A 178 4.65 -7.43 25.58
C ALA A 178 4.35 -6.78 24.23
N PHE A 179 3.79 -7.53 23.28
CA PHE A 179 3.39 -7.03 21.96
C PHE A 179 1.92 -6.60 21.91
N SER A 180 1.10 -7.06 22.85
CA SER A 180 -0.32 -6.70 22.93
C SER A 180 -0.53 -5.41 23.70
N ARG A 181 -1.34 -4.51 23.14
CA ARG A 181 -1.50 -3.15 23.65
C ARG A 181 -2.91 -2.65 23.43
N ALA A 182 -3.40 -1.88 24.38
CA ALA A 182 -4.76 -1.36 24.38
C ALA A 182 -4.76 0.11 24.77
N PHE A 183 -5.53 0.92 24.08
CA PHE A 183 -5.65 2.35 24.33
C PHE A 183 -7.11 2.77 24.37
N LEU A 184 -7.47 3.54 25.39
CA LEU A 184 -8.68 4.34 25.38
C LEU A 184 -8.47 5.51 24.42
N VAL A 185 -9.06 5.42 23.23
CA VAL A 185 -8.88 6.39 22.13
C VAL A 185 -10.05 7.37 22.01
N GLY A 186 -11.16 7.14 22.72
CA GLY A 186 -12.31 8.04 22.65
C GLY A 186 -13.50 7.57 23.45
N THR A 187 -14.63 8.24 23.26
CA THR A 187 -15.95 7.86 23.73
C THR A 187 -16.99 8.02 22.63
N THR A 188 -17.99 7.14 22.61
CA THR A 188 -19.12 7.27 21.71
C THR A 188 -20.06 8.39 22.18
N LYS A 189 -21.02 8.78 21.34
CA LYS A 189 -22.09 9.73 21.67
C LYS A 189 -22.87 9.34 22.94
N ASP A 190 -22.97 8.05 23.20
CA ASP A 190 -23.64 7.47 24.38
C ASP A 190 -22.65 7.25 25.55
N LYS A 191 -21.47 7.86 25.49
CA LYS A 191 -20.39 7.83 26.49
C LYS A 191 -19.81 6.44 26.78
N LYS A 192 -19.90 5.51 25.81
CA LYS A 192 -19.18 4.23 25.86
C LYS A 192 -17.73 4.42 25.44
N ASP A 193 -16.78 3.77 26.10
CA ASP A 193 -15.36 3.87 25.75
C ASP A 193 -15.10 3.27 24.35
N ILE A 194 -14.29 3.95 23.55
CA ILE A 194 -13.75 3.44 22.29
C ILE A 194 -12.30 3.03 22.58
N ILE A 195 -11.98 1.77 22.29
CA ILE A 195 -10.70 1.15 22.60
C ILE A 195 -10.05 0.67 21.32
N ALA A 196 -8.82 1.11 21.09
CA ALA A 196 -7.94 0.53 20.08
C ALA A 196 -7.11 -0.58 20.70
N TYR A 197 -7.02 -1.72 20.04
CA TYR A 197 -6.32 -2.90 20.54
C TYR A 197 -5.45 -3.50 19.44
N ARG A 198 -4.16 -3.71 19.72
CA ARG A 198 -3.23 -4.42 18.84
C ARG A 198 -2.98 -5.81 19.39
N THR A 199 -3.20 -6.83 18.56
CA THR A 199 -2.96 -8.24 18.92
C THR A 199 -1.48 -8.61 18.85
N ASN A 200 -1.10 -9.71 19.53
CA ASN A 200 0.24 -10.28 19.43
C ASN A 200 0.37 -11.15 18.17
N GLY A 201 0.81 -10.56 17.06
CA GLY A 201 0.98 -11.27 15.77
C GLY A 201 2.34 -11.13 15.11
N GLY A 202 3.28 -10.35 15.66
CA GLY A 202 4.51 -10.01 14.94
C GLY A 202 4.19 -9.21 13.68
N SER A 203 4.54 -9.73 12.49
CA SER A 203 4.14 -9.15 11.20
C SER A 203 2.63 -9.18 10.97
N ASP A 204 1.93 -10.10 11.63
CA ASP A 204 0.51 -10.39 11.43
C ASP A 204 -0.35 -9.73 12.52
N SER A 205 0.20 -8.74 13.24
CA SER A 205 -0.54 -8.01 14.25
C SER A 205 -1.70 -7.25 13.59
N VAL A 206 -2.91 -7.43 14.11
CA VAL A 206 -4.10 -6.72 13.63
C VAL A 206 -4.49 -5.66 14.64
N ASP A 207 -4.82 -4.47 14.12
CA ASP A 207 -5.38 -3.38 14.91
C ASP A 207 -6.91 -3.47 14.87
N ILE A 208 -7.53 -3.59 16.05
CA ILE A 208 -8.97 -3.82 16.21
C ILE A 208 -9.55 -2.71 17.07
N ILE A 209 -10.71 -2.20 16.66
CA ILE A 209 -11.48 -1.22 17.44
C ILE A 209 -12.57 -1.95 18.21
N PHE A 210 -12.69 -1.62 19.50
CA PHE A 210 -13.73 -2.09 20.38
C PHE A 210 -14.52 -0.92 20.95
N VAL A 211 -15.80 -1.15 21.24
CA VAL A 211 -16.61 -0.27 22.09
C VAL A 211 -16.96 -1.02 23.36
N LYS A 212 -16.60 -0.45 24.51
CA LYS A 212 -16.90 -1.05 25.81
C LYS A 212 -18.36 -0.77 26.18
N ASN A 213 -19.18 -1.82 26.21
CA ASN A 213 -20.57 -1.76 26.63
C ASN A 213 -20.74 -2.51 27.96
N SER A 214 -20.73 -1.77 29.06
CA SER A 214 -20.72 -2.33 30.43
C SER A 214 -19.49 -3.21 30.69
N ASP A 215 -19.68 -4.50 30.87
CA ASP A 215 -18.69 -5.56 31.13
C ASP A 215 -18.25 -6.27 29.84
N LYS A 216 -18.83 -5.88 28.70
CA LYS A 216 -18.56 -6.48 27.39
C LYS A 216 -17.81 -5.53 26.46
N TYR A 217 -17.06 -6.11 25.53
CA TYR A 217 -16.35 -5.41 24.47
C TYR A 217 -16.96 -5.80 23.14
N GLU A 218 -17.55 -4.83 22.46
CA GLU A 218 -18.14 -5.02 21.15
C GLU A 218 -17.11 -4.70 20.08
N VAL A 219 -16.79 -5.68 19.23
CA VAL A 219 -15.88 -5.47 18.09
C VAL A 219 -16.55 -4.53 17.09
N VAL A 220 -15.87 -3.46 16.69
CA VAL A 220 -16.30 -2.58 15.59
C VAL A 220 -15.67 -3.11 14.32
N ILE A 221 -16.50 -3.61 13.41
CA ILE A 221 -16.07 -4.11 12.09
C ILE A 221 -16.37 -3.01 11.06
N PRO A 222 -15.35 -2.34 10.50
CA PRO A 222 -15.55 -1.42 9.39
C PRO A 222 -16.18 -2.16 8.20
N GLU A 223 -17.10 -1.52 7.48
CA GLU A 223 -17.88 -2.14 6.40
C GLU A 223 -17.03 -2.66 5.23
N ASN A 224 -15.74 -2.27 5.21
CA ASN A 224 -14.81 -2.53 4.11
C ASN A 224 -13.75 -3.60 4.47
N ILE A 225 -13.75 -4.10 5.71
CA ILE A 225 -12.86 -5.20 6.11
C ILE A 225 -13.55 -6.52 5.78
N THR A 226 -13.06 -7.20 4.75
CA THR A 226 -13.50 -8.55 4.38
C THR A 226 -12.81 -9.65 5.19
N GLU A 227 -11.75 -9.30 5.93
CA GLU A 227 -11.05 -10.26 6.78
C GLU A 227 -11.97 -10.72 7.91
N THR A 228 -12.15 -12.04 7.99
CA THR A 228 -12.82 -12.65 9.12
C THR A 228 -11.90 -12.52 10.32
N ILE A 229 -12.27 -11.64 11.26
CA ILE A 229 -11.62 -11.60 12.57
C ILE A 229 -11.82 -12.98 13.20
N ASP A 230 -10.72 -13.67 13.50
CA ASP A 230 -10.79 -14.99 14.16
C ASP A 230 -11.31 -14.82 15.58
N THR A 231 -12.59 -15.12 15.77
CA THR A 231 -13.25 -15.03 17.07
C THR A 231 -12.95 -16.23 17.97
N SER A 232 -12.28 -17.27 17.48
CA SER A 232 -12.05 -18.50 18.25
C SER A 232 -11.14 -18.29 19.46
N ASN A 233 -10.28 -17.26 19.40
CA ASN A 233 -9.33 -16.91 20.44
C ASN A 233 -9.76 -15.69 21.28
N MET A 234 -11.00 -15.20 21.14
CA MET A 234 -11.48 -14.05 21.90
C MET A 234 -11.87 -14.44 23.32
N GLU A 235 -11.60 -13.56 24.29
CA GLU A 235 -12.08 -13.71 25.66
C GLU A 235 -13.62 -13.72 25.72
N PRO A 236 -14.24 -14.40 26.71
CA PRO A 236 -15.71 -14.44 26.84
C PRO A 236 -16.39 -13.08 27.02
N SER A 237 -15.63 -12.06 27.45
CA SER A 237 -16.10 -10.67 27.58
C SER A 237 -16.18 -9.95 26.23
N VAL A 238 -15.59 -10.49 25.17
CA VAL A 238 -15.64 -9.94 23.82
C VAL A 238 -16.82 -10.55 23.07
N VAL A 239 -17.65 -9.70 22.50
CA VAL A 239 -18.78 -10.11 21.67
C VAL A 239 -18.60 -9.50 20.28
N PRO A 240 -18.53 -10.31 19.21
CA PRO A 240 -18.65 -9.79 17.85
C PRO A 240 -20.00 -9.09 17.73
N SER A 241 -19.98 -7.79 17.41
CA SER A 241 -21.19 -6.99 17.32
C SER A 241 -21.26 -6.34 15.95
N SER A 242 -22.32 -6.63 15.20
CA SER A 242 -22.65 -5.90 13.98
C SER A 242 -23.52 -4.66 14.25
N SER A 243 -23.95 -4.47 15.49
CA SER A 243 -24.87 -3.37 15.86
C SER A 243 -24.15 -2.10 16.27
N THR A 244 -22.92 -2.19 16.78
CA THR A 244 -22.11 -1.00 17.05
C THR A 244 -21.35 -0.59 15.79
N LYS A 245 -21.76 0.54 15.22
CA LYS A 245 -21.10 1.18 14.09
C LYS A 245 -20.42 2.48 14.52
N LEU A 246 -19.23 2.70 14.00
CA LEU A 246 -18.53 3.98 14.01
C LEU A 246 -18.40 4.42 12.55
N ASP A 247 -19.47 5.00 12.00
CA ASP A 247 -19.61 5.24 10.56
C ASP A 247 -18.48 6.13 10.02
N GLU A 248 -17.98 7.06 10.83
CA GLU A 248 -16.82 7.89 10.52
C GLU A 248 -15.49 7.14 10.36
N LEU A 249 -15.41 5.88 10.81
CA LEU A 249 -14.26 5.00 10.59
C LEU A 249 -14.38 4.21 9.28
N ASN A 250 -15.45 4.41 8.51
CA ASN A 250 -15.59 3.94 7.14
C ASN A 250 -15.22 5.07 6.19
N PRO A 251 -13.98 5.14 5.69
CA PRO A 251 -13.60 6.18 4.76
C PRO A 251 -14.41 6.01 3.47
N ASP A 252 -14.54 7.10 2.73
CA ASP A 252 -15.09 7.03 1.38
C ASP A 252 -14.29 6.00 0.55
N LYS A 253 -14.99 5.01 0.00
CA LYS A 253 -14.39 3.97 -0.83
C LYS A 253 -13.71 4.55 -2.05
N ASP A 254 -14.40 5.51 -2.67
CA ASP A 254 -14.02 6.16 -3.91
C ASP A 254 -14.14 7.67 -3.72
N ILE A 255 -13.06 8.40 -3.97
CA ILE A 255 -13.07 9.86 -4.02
C ILE A 255 -12.30 10.36 -5.24
N THR A 256 -12.42 11.64 -5.52
CA THR A 256 -11.65 12.31 -6.58
C THR A 256 -10.92 13.50 -5.98
N ILE A 257 -9.60 13.53 -6.13
CA ILE A 257 -8.75 14.66 -5.74
C ILE A 257 -8.11 15.20 -7.02
N GLU A 258 -8.31 16.47 -7.34
CA GLU A 258 -7.73 17.11 -8.55
C GLU A 258 -7.94 16.25 -9.81
N GLU A 259 -9.19 15.83 -10.07
CA GLU A 259 -9.56 14.95 -11.20
C GLU A 259 -9.00 13.53 -11.16
N GLN A 260 -8.08 13.20 -10.24
CA GLN A 260 -7.59 11.84 -10.04
C GLN A 260 -8.56 11.07 -9.15
N PRO A 261 -9.24 10.03 -9.68
CA PRO A 261 -10.00 9.13 -8.83
C PRO A 261 -9.01 8.31 -7.99
N ILE A 262 -9.31 8.14 -6.71
CA ILE A 262 -8.55 7.27 -5.81
C ILE A 262 -9.52 6.38 -5.04
N LYS A 263 -9.05 5.17 -4.71
CA LYS A 263 -9.83 4.18 -3.97
C LYS A 263 -9.11 3.71 -2.73
N THR A 264 -9.85 3.49 -1.65
CA THR A 264 -9.33 2.89 -0.43
C THR A 264 -8.84 1.45 -0.73
N VAL A 265 -7.60 1.11 -0.37
CA VAL A 265 -6.97 -0.19 -0.67
C VAL A 265 -7.13 -1.18 0.46
N ASN A 266 -7.06 -0.67 1.69
CA ASN A 266 -7.07 -1.46 2.90
C ASN A 266 -8.13 -0.95 3.86
N GLY A 267 -8.55 -1.82 4.77
CA GLY A 267 -9.38 -1.41 5.89
C GLY A 267 -8.76 -0.31 6.74
N LEU A 268 -9.55 0.21 7.68
CA LEU A 268 -9.08 1.09 8.74
C LEU A 268 -7.78 0.56 9.36
N THR A 269 -6.70 1.34 9.25
CA THR A 269 -5.49 1.11 10.06
C THR A 269 -5.49 2.14 11.19
N ILE A 270 -5.17 1.72 12.40
CA ILE A 270 -4.98 2.67 13.50
C ILE A 270 -3.59 3.28 13.30
N ALA A 271 -3.52 4.60 13.18
CA ALA A 271 -2.27 5.30 12.88
C ALA A 271 -1.17 4.85 13.85
N PHE A 272 -0.03 4.48 13.27
CA PHE A 272 1.03 3.68 13.87
C PHE A 272 1.22 3.92 15.37
N PHE A 273 0.92 2.88 16.16
CA PHE A 273 1.57 2.74 17.45
C PHE A 273 3.08 2.61 17.20
N SER A 274 3.81 3.69 17.49
CA SER A 274 5.27 3.69 17.45
C SER A 274 5.78 3.36 18.83
N VAL A 275 6.52 2.28 18.96
CA VAL A 275 7.31 2.00 20.16
C VAL A 275 8.52 2.94 20.12
N ASP A 276 8.67 3.82 21.09
CA ASP A 276 9.91 4.61 21.22
C ASP A 276 11.10 3.72 21.65
N ASP A 277 12.29 4.29 21.68
CA ASP A 277 13.53 3.60 22.07
C ASP A 277 13.51 3.05 23.52
N LYS A 278 12.51 3.44 24.32
CA LYS A 278 12.29 2.98 25.69
C LYS A 278 11.16 1.96 25.81
N GLY A 279 10.62 1.48 24.69
CA GLY A 279 9.53 0.52 24.69
C GLY A 279 8.15 1.15 24.93
N LYS A 280 8.05 2.48 25.05
CA LYS A 280 6.78 3.16 25.26
C LYS A 280 6.11 3.37 23.92
N MET A 281 4.92 2.78 23.76
CA MET A 281 4.12 3.08 22.58
C MET A 281 3.55 4.50 22.67
N THR A 282 3.85 5.27 21.64
CA THR A 282 3.28 6.58 21.38
C THR A 282 2.49 6.48 20.09
N ILE A 283 1.41 7.24 19.99
CA ILE A 283 0.83 7.51 18.69
C ILE A 283 1.71 8.60 18.10
N LYS A 284 2.65 8.20 17.26
CA LYS A 284 3.44 9.17 16.51
C LYS A 284 2.48 9.71 15.45
N ALA A 285 2.35 11.04 15.41
CA ALA A 285 1.79 11.63 14.20
C ALA A 285 2.64 11.08 13.05
N PRO A 286 2.03 10.43 12.05
CA PRO A 286 2.77 9.92 10.92
C PRO A 286 3.59 11.07 10.35
N GLU A 287 4.73 10.78 9.73
CA GLU A 287 5.41 11.78 8.94
C GLU A 287 4.46 12.16 7.80
N LYS A 288 3.68 13.20 8.09
CA LYS A 288 2.67 13.73 7.21
C LYS A 288 3.45 14.27 6.02
N GLY A 289 3.19 13.69 4.86
CA GLY A 289 3.74 14.18 3.62
C GLY A 289 3.14 15.55 3.27
N THR A 290 3.07 15.86 1.99
CA THR A 290 2.42 17.09 1.54
C THR A 290 0.91 16.94 1.66
N LYS A 291 0.24 17.84 2.39
CA LYS A 291 -1.23 17.86 2.44
C LYS A 291 -1.78 18.22 1.07
N ILE A 292 -2.58 17.35 0.47
CA ILE A 292 -3.15 17.53 -0.88
C ILE A 292 -4.65 17.85 -0.87
N PHE A 293 -5.39 17.42 0.16
CA PHE A 293 -6.84 17.57 0.17
C PHE A 293 -7.44 17.52 1.58
N THR A 294 -8.68 17.99 1.74
CA THR A 294 -9.46 17.83 2.99
C THR A 294 -10.93 17.69 2.66
N LYS A 295 -11.57 16.67 3.23
CA LYS A 295 -13.02 16.43 3.12
C LYS A 295 -13.57 15.98 4.46
N GLU A 296 -14.62 16.64 4.96
CA GLU A 296 -15.36 16.22 6.16
C GLU A 296 -14.48 15.88 7.39
N LYS A 297 -13.40 16.65 7.60
CA LYS A 297 -12.37 16.49 8.65
C LYS A 297 -11.36 15.36 8.43
N VAL A 298 -11.44 14.65 7.33
CA VAL A 298 -10.37 13.77 6.83
C VAL A 298 -9.36 14.62 6.07
N GLU A 299 -8.09 14.53 6.45
CA GLU A 299 -6.98 15.19 5.80
C GLU A 299 -6.20 14.20 4.94
N TYR A 300 -5.97 14.52 3.67
CA TYR A 300 -5.25 13.65 2.74
C TYR A 300 -3.85 14.18 2.51
N TYR A 301 -2.89 13.26 2.54
CA TYR A 301 -1.48 13.55 2.39
C TYR A 301 -0.88 12.66 1.33
N GLU A 302 0.01 13.25 0.55
CA GLU A 302 0.89 12.55 -0.36
C GLU A 302 2.27 12.41 0.30
N GLN A 303 2.72 11.18 0.50
CA GLN A 303 4.10 10.91 0.88
C GLN A 303 4.90 10.60 -0.39
N ALA A 304 6.13 11.11 -0.43
CA ALA A 304 7.01 10.93 -1.57
C ALA A 304 8.42 10.55 -1.09
N GLU A 305 8.93 9.44 -1.59
CA GLU A 305 10.35 9.08 -1.49
C GLU A 305 11.03 9.47 -2.81
N GLU A 306 11.80 10.54 -2.76
CA GLU A 306 12.48 11.11 -3.92
C GLU A 306 13.75 10.31 -4.26
N GLN A 307 13.86 9.90 -5.52
CA GLN A 307 15.07 9.31 -6.13
C GLN A 307 15.51 10.22 -7.30
N ASP A 308 16.60 9.90 -8.00
CA ASP A 308 17.17 10.80 -9.02
C ASP A 308 16.13 11.22 -10.10
N ASN A 309 15.71 10.28 -10.95
CA ASN A 309 14.72 10.51 -12.00
C ASN A 309 13.32 9.94 -11.67
N LEU A 310 13.16 9.45 -10.45
CA LEU A 310 11.99 8.72 -9.97
C LEU A 310 11.49 9.30 -8.65
N SER A 311 10.20 9.10 -8.36
CA SER A 311 9.62 9.33 -7.03
C SER A 311 8.67 8.19 -6.73
N ILE A 312 8.77 7.59 -5.54
CA ILE A 312 7.79 6.60 -5.07
C ILE A 312 6.79 7.35 -4.20
N LYS A 313 5.51 7.30 -4.57
CA LYS A 313 4.47 8.04 -3.89
C LYS A 313 3.40 7.13 -3.30
N SER A 314 2.78 7.58 -2.22
CA SER A 314 1.57 6.99 -1.63
C SER A 314 0.61 8.09 -1.19
N ILE A 315 -0.68 7.77 -1.21
CA ILE A 315 -1.72 8.67 -0.70
C ILE A 315 -2.31 8.04 0.54
N THR A 316 -2.26 8.80 1.63
CA THR A 316 -2.79 8.39 2.91
C THR A 316 -3.72 9.47 3.44
N ALA A 317 -4.89 9.06 3.90
CA ALA A 317 -5.82 9.92 4.58
C ALA A 317 -5.75 9.69 6.08
N TYR A 318 -5.82 10.79 6.84
CA TYR A 318 -5.87 10.77 8.28
C TYR A 318 -7.19 11.34 8.77
N PHE A 319 -7.79 10.61 9.69
CA PHE A 319 -8.91 11.10 10.47
C PHE A 319 -8.40 11.41 11.87
N GLY A 320 -8.27 12.72 12.14
CA GLY A 320 -7.47 13.20 13.25
C GLY A 320 -6.00 12.76 13.14
N ASN A 321 -5.35 12.54 14.28
CA ASN A 321 -4.01 11.94 14.34
C ASN A 321 -4.04 10.46 14.76
N LEU A 322 -5.21 9.82 14.67
CA LEU A 322 -5.45 8.49 15.26
C LEU A 322 -5.72 7.39 14.24
N PHE A 323 -6.36 7.72 13.13
CA PHE A 323 -6.76 6.72 12.14
C PHE A 323 -6.17 7.05 10.79
N GLN A 324 -5.72 6.01 10.12
CA GLN A 324 -5.06 6.04 8.84
C GLN A 324 -5.83 5.19 7.83
N PHE A 325 -5.97 5.72 6.62
CA PHE A 325 -6.56 5.03 5.49
C PHE A 325 -5.62 5.16 4.30
N ASP A 326 -5.24 4.04 3.71
CA ASP A 326 -4.37 4.06 2.54
C ASP A 326 -5.19 3.98 1.26
N TYR A 327 -4.82 4.82 0.31
CA TYR A 327 -5.48 4.96 -0.97
C TYR A 327 -4.53 4.58 -2.10
N SER A 328 -5.10 3.94 -3.11
CA SER A 328 -4.47 3.72 -4.40
C SER A 328 -5.11 4.65 -5.41
N LEU A 329 -4.35 4.98 -6.45
CA LEU A 329 -4.91 5.61 -7.61
C LEU A 329 -5.96 4.67 -8.25
N SER A 330 -7.16 5.18 -8.51
CA SER A 330 -8.18 4.50 -9.30
C SER A 330 -8.37 5.20 -10.64
N GLY A 331 -8.93 4.49 -11.60
CA GLY A 331 -8.88 4.88 -13.00
C GLY A 331 -8.67 3.66 -13.89
N GLU A 332 -8.60 3.90 -15.20
CA GLU A 332 -8.59 2.82 -16.17
C GLU A 332 -7.34 1.93 -16.04
N LEU A 333 -6.16 2.52 -15.85
CA LEU A 333 -4.89 1.77 -15.75
C LEU A 333 -4.20 1.85 -14.38
N SER A 334 -4.75 2.59 -13.42
CA SER A 334 -4.02 2.94 -12.20
C SER A 334 -4.10 1.89 -11.08
N SER A 335 -4.92 0.85 -11.23
CA SER A 335 -4.98 -0.25 -10.26
C SER A 335 -4.35 -1.52 -10.79
N GLU A 336 -3.54 -2.18 -9.95
CA GLU A 336 -2.98 -3.49 -10.21
C GLU A 336 -4.06 -4.48 -10.68
N GLY A 337 -3.77 -5.21 -11.76
CA GLY A 337 -4.71 -6.19 -12.32
C GLY A 337 -5.90 -5.62 -13.08
N SER A 338 -5.92 -4.31 -13.41
CA SER A 338 -6.97 -3.72 -14.25
C SER A 338 -7.10 -4.50 -15.57
N THR A 339 -8.32 -4.96 -15.88
CA THR A 339 -8.63 -5.59 -17.16
C THR A 339 -8.38 -4.66 -18.34
N ALA A 340 -8.46 -3.34 -18.14
CA ALA A 340 -8.20 -2.38 -19.20
C ALA A 340 -6.73 -2.36 -19.65
N ALA A 341 -5.78 -2.72 -18.77
CA ALA A 341 -4.38 -2.90 -19.18
C ALA A 341 -4.20 -4.04 -20.18
N LYS A 342 -5.08 -5.04 -20.17
CA LYS A 342 -5.09 -6.17 -21.12
C LYS A 342 -5.68 -5.79 -22.48
N GLU A 343 -6.22 -4.58 -22.62
CA GLU A 343 -6.93 -4.14 -23.81
C GLU A 343 -6.34 -2.87 -24.43
N ILE A 344 -5.15 -2.43 -23.97
CA ILE A 344 -4.42 -1.35 -24.63
C ILE A 344 -4.20 -1.73 -26.08
N THR A 345 -4.54 -0.81 -26.97
CA THR A 345 -4.27 -0.91 -28.41
C THR A 345 -3.06 -0.04 -28.70
N TRP A 346 -1.96 -0.67 -29.08
CA TRP A 346 -0.72 -0.01 -29.46
C TRP A 346 -0.87 0.73 -30.79
N SER A 347 0.00 1.69 -31.05
CA SER A 347 0.01 2.49 -32.28
C SER A 347 0.18 1.62 -33.55
N GLU A 348 0.80 0.44 -33.41
CA GLU A 348 0.95 -0.58 -34.45
C GLU A 348 -0.35 -1.37 -34.71
N GLY A 349 -1.36 -1.19 -33.87
CA GLY A 349 -2.66 -1.86 -33.93
C GLY A 349 -2.73 -3.18 -33.19
N GLU A 350 -1.62 -3.65 -32.62
CA GLU A 350 -1.59 -4.83 -31.75
C GLU A 350 -2.25 -4.53 -30.41
N LYS A 351 -2.83 -5.57 -29.79
CA LYS A 351 -3.39 -5.48 -28.45
C LYS A 351 -2.46 -6.08 -27.42
N THR A 352 -2.48 -5.52 -26.23
CA THR A 352 -1.70 -6.02 -25.11
C THR A 352 -2.07 -7.45 -24.73
N THR A 353 -1.05 -8.25 -24.41
CA THR A 353 -1.18 -9.63 -23.92
C THR A 353 -0.69 -9.81 -22.49
N SER A 354 -0.05 -8.78 -21.92
CA SER A 354 0.57 -8.81 -20.60
C SER A 354 -0.29 -8.13 -19.53
N ASN A 355 -0.08 -8.51 -18.28
CA ASN A 355 -0.59 -7.74 -17.13
C ASN A 355 0.41 -6.62 -16.82
N TYR A 356 -0.08 -5.48 -16.34
CA TYR A 356 0.78 -4.38 -15.91
C TYR A 356 0.49 -4.00 -14.47
N TYR A 357 1.52 -3.53 -13.78
CA TYR A 357 1.48 -3.10 -12.39
C TYR A 357 2.31 -1.83 -12.19
N THR A 358 2.02 -1.06 -11.14
CA THR A 358 2.79 0.15 -10.80
C THR A 358 4.21 -0.27 -10.43
N GLY A 359 5.24 0.39 -10.96
CA GLY A 359 6.62 -0.12 -10.94
C GLY A 359 7.33 -0.27 -9.57
N VAL A 360 6.60 -0.22 -8.46
CA VAL A 360 7.12 -0.42 -7.10
C VAL A 360 7.27 -1.92 -6.85
N LYS A 361 8.41 -2.35 -6.29
CA LYS A 361 8.67 -3.76 -5.92
C LYS A 361 8.47 -3.91 -4.40
N GLY A 362 7.67 -4.90 -3.96
CA GLY A 362 7.59 -5.34 -2.56
C GLY A 362 6.18 -5.38 -1.97
N CYS A 363 6.04 -5.81 -0.71
CA CYS A 363 4.78 -6.12 0.00
C CYS A 363 3.85 -4.92 0.27
N SER A 364 3.97 -3.83 -0.48
CA SER A 364 3.17 -2.60 -0.34
C SER A 364 2.84 -1.97 -1.70
N THR A 365 2.86 -2.76 -2.77
CA THR A 365 2.64 -2.31 -4.16
C THR A 365 1.28 -1.68 -4.37
N ASP A 366 0.27 -2.14 -3.65
CA ASP A 366 -1.12 -1.74 -3.78
C ASP A 366 -1.38 -0.34 -3.20
N ARG A 367 -0.49 0.20 -2.36
CA ARG A 367 -0.60 1.56 -1.77
C ARG A 367 0.33 2.59 -2.41
N THR A 368 1.25 2.15 -3.27
CA THR A 368 2.33 2.98 -3.79
C THR A 368 2.35 2.99 -5.32
N TYR A 369 2.82 4.09 -5.89
CA TYR A 369 3.00 4.22 -7.33
C TYR A 369 4.33 4.91 -7.64
N LEU A 370 4.91 4.51 -8.77
CA LEU A 370 6.21 5.03 -9.23
C LEU A 370 5.98 6.15 -10.25
N ILE A 371 6.46 7.34 -9.95
CA ILE A 371 6.39 8.52 -10.82
C ILE A 371 7.71 8.74 -11.54
N ALA A 372 7.63 8.97 -12.85
CA ALA A 372 8.73 9.44 -13.69
C ALA A 372 8.82 10.98 -13.63
N LYS A 373 10.03 11.51 -13.34
CA LYS A 373 10.31 12.95 -13.39
C LYS A 373 10.60 13.41 -14.82
N VAL A 374 9.60 13.34 -15.68
CA VAL A 374 9.72 13.65 -17.11
C VAL A 374 8.71 14.69 -17.55
N LYS A 375 9.04 15.40 -18.62
CA LYS A 375 8.14 16.36 -19.26
C LYS A 375 7.41 15.67 -20.40
N LYS A 376 6.18 16.11 -20.66
CA LYS A 376 5.35 15.60 -21.77
C LYS A 376 6.05 15.58 -23.13
N GLY A 377 6.91 16.57 -23.40
CA GLY A 377 7.66 16.66 -24.67
C GLY A 377 8.78 15.62 -24.84
N GLU A 378 9.11 14.87 -23.80
CA GLU A 378 10.09 13.78 -23.80
C GLU A 378 9.42 12.40 -23.98
N LEU A 379 8.09 12.40 -24.18
CA LEU A 379 7.26 11.21 -24.25
C LEU A 379 6.70 11.01 -25.66
N ASN A 380 6.73 9.76 -26.11
CA ASN A 380 6.12 9.32 -27.35
C ASN A 380 4.77 8.64 -27.04
N GLU A 381 3.70 9.07 -27.71
CA GLU A 381 2.41 8.39 -27.66
C GLU A 381 2.51 7.05 -28.42
N VAL A 382 2.29 5.94 -27.72
CA VAL A 382 2.46 4.57 -28.26
C VAL A 382 1.20 3.73 -28.20
N GLY A 383 0.10 4.24 -27.64
CA GLY A 383 -1.14 3.49 -27.61
C GLY A 383 -2.24 4.20 -26.82
N LYS A 384 -3.41 3.56 -26.78
CA LYS A 384 -4.57 4.00 -26.00
C LYS A 384 -5.29 2.83 -25.37
N THR A 385 -5.89 3.10 -24.22
CA THR A 385 -6.85 2.20 -23.59
C THR A 385 -8.22 2.26 -24.28
N PRO A 386 -9.14 1.31 -24.00
CA PRO A 386 -10.53 1.37 -24.47
C PRO A 386 -11.28 2.66 -24.09
N GLY A 387 -11.03 3.21 -22.90
CA GLY A 387 -11.58 4.47 -22.40
C GLY A 387 -10.87 5.72 -22.93
N GLY A 388 -9.84 5.56 -23.77
CA GLY A 388 -9.16 6.65 -24.46
C GLY A 388 -8.00 7.28 -23.70
N GLN A 389 -7.59 6.72 -22.55
CA GLN A 389 -6.37 7.13 -21.85
C GLN A 389 -5.15 6.86 -22.73
N VAL A 390 -4.34 7.89 -22.93
CA VAL A 390 -3.13 7.81 -23.74
C VAL A 390 -2.02 7.12 -22.97
N VAL A 391 -1.30 6.23 -23.64
CA VAL A 391 -0.15 5.50 -23.12
C VAL A 391 1.12 6.00 -23.80
N TYR A 392 2.15 6.22 -23.00
CA TYR A 392 3.41 6.83 -23.43
C TYR A 392 4.62 5.91 -23.23
N GLN A 393 5.68 6.13 -23.99
CA GLN A 393 7.02 5.59 -23.76
C GLN A 393 8.08 6.69 -23.88
N LEU A 394 9.29 6.38 -23.43
CA LEU A 394 10.46 7.24 -23.57
C LEU A 394 11.30 6.77 -24.76
N ASP A 395 12.11 7.67 -25.32
CA ASP A 395 13.14 7.28 -26.28
C ASP A 395 14.14 6.29 -25.66
N SER A 396 14.68 5.39 -26.48
CA SER A 396 15.57 4.31 -26.00
C SER A 396 16.91 4.81 -25.45
N ASP A 397 17.30 6.04 -25.76
CA ASP A 397 18.48 6.69 -25.22
C ASP A 397 18.22 7.45 -23.91
N SER A 398 16.95 7.56 -23.47
CA SER A 398 16.56 8.22 -22.23
C SER A 398 17.31 7.70 -21.01
N PRO A 399 17.94 8.57 -20.20
CA PRO A 399 18.59 8.17 -18.96
C PRO A 399 17.66 7.43 -18.00
N LEU A 400 16.41 7.89 -17.89
CA LEU A 400 15.41 7.27 -17.01
C LEU A 400 15.05 5.85 -17.48
N LEU A 401 14.90 5.62 -18.78
CA LEU A 401 14.64 4.28 -19.30
C LEU A 401 15.80 3.34 -19.00
N LYS A 402 17.04 3.79 -19.18
CA LYS A 402 18.23 2.99 -18.85
C LYS A 402 18.27 2.64 -17.37
N GLU A 403 17.96 3.60 -16.49
CA GLU A 403 17.84 3.38 -15.05
C GLU A 403 16.76 2.33 -14.72
N LEU A 404 15.56 2.46 -15.30
CA LEU A 404 14.46 1.50 -15.12
C LEU A 404 14.85 0.11 -15.62
N PHE A 405 15.46 0.02 -16.79
CA PHE A 405 15.91 -1.23 -17.39
C PHE A 405 16.96 -1.94 -16.50
N GLU A 406 17.95 -1.20 -16.00
CA GLU A 406 19.00 -1.77 -15.14
C GLU A 406 18.46 -2.21 -13.77
N LYS A 407 17.65 -1.36 -13.11
CA LYS A 407 17.13 -1.61 -11.76
C LYS A 407 16.01 -2.64 -11.72
N ASN A 408 15.10 -2.58 -12.69
CA ASN A 408 13.87 -3.35 -12.62
C ASN A 408 13.95 -4.66 -13.40
N TYR A 409 14.47 -4.62 -14.63
CA TYR A 409 14.56 -5.79 -15.50
C TYR A 409 15.80 -6.66 -15.22
N ASN A 410 16.97 -6.06 -14.96
CA ASN A 410 18.23 -6.77 -14.64
C ASN A 410 18.47 -8.01 -15.53
N LYS A 411 18.50 -7.81 -16.86
CA LYS A 411 18.67 -8.87 -17.88
C LYS A 411 17.59 -9.97 -17.89
N GLY A 412 16.46 -9.75 -17.22
CA GLY A 412 15.35 -10.70 -17.18
C GLY A 412 15.63 -11.92 -16.34
N GLU A 413 16.50 -11.83 -15.33
CA GLU A 413 16.77 -12.96 -14.42
C GLU A 413 15.51 -13.54 -13.78
N LYS A 414 14.49 -12.71 -13.59
CA LYS A 414 13.18 -13.10 -13.06
C LYS A 414 12.14 -13.41 -14.12
N ALA A 415 12.41 -13.20 -15.40
CA ALA A 415 11.43 -13.43 -16.47
C ALA A 415 11.06 -14.93 -16.57
N THR A 416 9.77 -15.21 -16.71
CA THR A 416 9.24 -16.59 -16.73
C THR A 416 9.57 -17.33 -18.02
N GLU A 417 9.69 -16.62 -19.15
CA GLU A 417 9.98 -17.20 -20.45
C GLU A 417 11.35 -16.76 -20.98
N ASP A 418 12.08 -17.68 -21.63
CA ASP A 418 13.45 -17.44 -22.09
C ASP A 418 13.55 -16.36 -23.18
N GLN A 419 12.48 -16.14 -23.96
CA GLN A 419 12.45 -15.09 -24.98
C GLN A 419 12.50 -13.67 -24.39
N TYR A 420 12.17 -13.52 -23.11
CA TYR A 420 12.20 -12.25 -22.38
C TYR A 420 13.48 -12.07 -21.57
N LYS A 421 14.51 -12.91 -21.77
CA LYS A 421 15.81 -12.79 -21.10
C LYS A 421 16.84 -12.11 -21.98
N ASN A 422 17.74 -11.34 -21.38
CA ASN A 422 18.83 -10.63 -22.06
C ASN A 422 18.38 -9.71 -23.20
N LEU A 423 17.20 -9.11 -23.09
CA LEU A 423 16.74 -8.08 -24.03
C LEU A 423 17.72 -6.90 -24.02
N THR A 424 17.88 -6.21 -25.15
CA THR A 424 18.46 -4.86 -25.17
C THR A 424 17.44 -3.84 -24.67
N VAL A 425 17.86 -2.59 -24.43
CA VAL A 425 16.93 -1.50 -24.10
C VAL A 425 15.88 -1.30 -25.19
N ASP A 426 16.30 -1.28 -26.47
CA ASP A 426 15.37 -1.18 -27.61
C ASP A 426 14.37 -2.33 -27.61
N GLN A 427 14.83 -3.58 -27.46
CA GLN A 427 13.95 -4.74 -27.43
C GLN A 427 12.98 -4.74 -26.24
N PHE A 428 13.42 -4.24 -25.09
CA PHE A 428 12.56 -4.07 -23.92
C PHE A 428 11.46 -3.02 -24.17
N THR A 429 11.79 -1.92 -24.84
CA THR A 429 10.82 -0.89 -25.24
C THR A 429 9.86 -1.39 -26.32
N ASP A 430 10.37 -2.04 -27.37
CA ASP A 430 9.60 -2.58 -28.50
C ASP A 430 8.62 -3.67 -28.06
N GLN A 431 8.95 -4.42 -27.01
CA GLN A 431 8.06 -5.42 -26.41
C GLN A 431 7.13 -4.83 -25.33
N HIS A 432 7.09 -3.51 -25.21
CA HIS A 432 6.32 -2.78 -24.21
C HIS A 432 6.55 -3.29 -22.79
N GLY A 433 7.82 -3.54 -22.43
CA GLY A 433 8.23 -3.96 -21.09
C GLY A 433 7.87 -2.95 -19.99
N TYR A 434 7.58 -1.73 -20.39
CA TYR A 434 7.00 -0.67 -19.58
C TYR A 434 6.18 0.28 -20.45
N PHE A 435 5.38 1.12 -19.78
CA PHE A 435 4.83 2.35 -20.35
C PHE A 435 4.54 3.37 -19.25
N LEU A 436 4.18 4.59 -19.63
CA LEU A 436 3.75 5.64 -18.72
C LEU A 436 2.31 6.08 -19.01
N ILE A 437 1.61 6.51 -17.95
CA ILE A 437 0.29 7.13 -18.05
C ILE A 437 0.27 8.44 -17.26
N GLU A 438 -0.45 9.42 -17.79
CA GLU A 438 -0.72 10.69 -17.10
C GLU A 438 -1.85 10.49 -16.09
N ASN A 439 -1.63 10.90 -14.85
CA ASN A 439 -2.63 10.89 -13.76
C ASN A 439 -3.31 12.26 -13.63
N GLY A 440 -4.35 12.38 -12.80
CA GLY A 440 -5.07 13.65 -12.58
C GLY A 440 -4.22 14.75 -11.90
N PHE A 441 -3.12 14.37 -11.23
CA PHE A 441 -2.13 15.30 -10.70
C PHE A 441 -1.13 15.81 -11.77
N ASN A 442 -1.33 15.46 -13.06
CA ASN A 442 -0.42 15.76 -14.18
C ASN A 442 0.97 15.13 -14.03
N GLU A 443 1.04 13.95 -13.43
CA GLU A 443 2.27 13.17 -13.26
C GLU A 443 2.25 11.92 -14.13
N TYR A 444 3.44 11.40 -14.46
CA TYR A 444 3.58 10.21 -15.29
C TYR A 444 3.90 8.98 -14.45
N ILE A 445 2.90 8.11 -14.26
CA ILE A 445 3.04 6.85 -13.54
C ILE A 445 3.69 5.82 -14.45
N ILE A 446 4.71 5.13 -13.94
CA ILE A 446 5.36 4.02 -14.62
C ILE A 446 4.62 2.71 -14.35
N MET A 447 4.24 2.05 -15.43
CA MET A 447 3.62 0.73 -15.45
C MET A 447 4.61 -0.28 -16.03
N LEU A 448 4.81 -1.42 -15.37
CA LEU A 448 5.74 -2.47 -15.79
C LEU A 448 5.00 -3.72 -16.25
N SER A 449 5.51 -4.39 -17.29
CA SER A 449 4.95 -5.65 -17.79
C SER A 449 5.25 -6.79 -16.81
N GLY A 450 4.20 -7.45 -16.32
CA GLY A 450 4.27 -8.64 -15.47
C GLY A 450 4.81 -9.88 -16.19
N THR A 451 4.78 -9.92 -17.51
CA THR A 451 5.40 -11.03 -18.28
C THR A 451 6.92 -10.89 -18.34
N ILE A 452 7.42 -9.67 -18.54
CA ILE A 452 8.85 -9.39 -18.70
C ILE A 452 9.53 -9.18 -17.34
N ILE A 453 8.83 -8.51 -16.41
CA ILE A 453 9.26 -8.25 -15.05
C ILE A 453 8.17 -8.80 -14.13
N PRO A 454 8.24 -10.07 -13.72
CA PRO A 454 7.24 -10.61 -12.81
C PRO A 454 7.24 -9.84 -11.49
N ALA A 455 6.05 -9.56 -10.97
CA ALA A 455 5.90 -9.02 -9.62
C ALA A 455 6.66 -9.93 -8.65
N SER A 456 7.48 -9.35 -7.78
CA SER A 456 8.10 -10.13 -6.71
C SER A 456 7.00 -10.69 -5.81
N GLU A 457 7.03 -12.00 -5.58
CA GLU A 457 6.23 -12.59 -4.50
C GLU A 457 6.56 -11.83 -3.20
N CYS A 458 5.50 -11.38 -2.54
CA CYS A 458 5.54 -10.60 -1.31
C CYS A 458 5.47 -11.53 -0.10
#